data_AF-A0A9N9E915-F1
#
_entry.id   AF-A0A9N9E915-F1
#
_cell.length_a   1.000
_cell.length_b   1.000
_cell.length_c   1.000
_cell.angle_alpha   90.00
_cell.angle_beta   90.00
_cell.angle_gamma   90.00
#
_symmetry.space_group_name_H-M   'P 1'
#
loop_
_entity.id
_entity.type
_entity.pdbx_description
1 polymer ?
#
loop_
_entity_poly.entity_id
_entity_poly.type
_entity_poly.pdbx_seq_one_letter_code
_entity_poly.pdbx_strand_id
1 'polypeptide(L)'
;IRSSIPILCSVEGVIRNIEPVGRYFLAHARRKLNNHSFSEDERIQAEANAKQLEVIQDEDFEEETPELLSRDPKDWKVDDPRIQKFKQEEKAAKEAKKKEKEDAIKNAKEAAQRAAEEERLKKEQAEAEAKLKTHNYFYPPDESPPLDVIDMQLSELDFLFEKLSLEDLQNVRKQLDSTQDRHGAKQILVKEASGLVSSGVLSADSFKYFKSDKLSTSLTTAPAPAANGPAATTNVWAAAQQAQLERALQAYPPSWKGEGDRWDKIAEAVENKTKKECKLRVK
;
A
#
# COMPACT_ATOMS: atom_id res chain seq x y z
N ILE A 1 29.49 46.16 17.47
CA ILE A 1 30.09 47.42 16.95
C ILE A 1 31.19 47.02 15.97
N ARG A 2 30.92 47.04 14.65
CA ARG A 2 31.95 46.84 13.62
C ARG A 2 32.69 48.16 13.43
N SER A 3 33.71 48.43 14.25
CA SER A 3 34.64 49.53 13.96
C SER A 3 35.66 49.05 12.93
N SER A 4 35.32 49.16 11.64
CA SER A 4 36.32 49.02 10.57
C SER A 4 37.19 50.27 10.60
N ILE A 5 38.44 50.12 11.01
CA ILE A 5 39.43 51.20 11.00
C ILE A 5 40.14 51.10 9.65
N PRO A 6 39.97 52.06 8.72
CA PRO A 6 40.67 52.02 7.44
C PRO A 6 42.15 52.30 7.68
N ILE A 7 42.98 51.28 7.59
CA ILE A 7 44.45 51.42 7.60
C ILE A 7 44.93 51.47 6.16
N LEU A 8 45.58 52.58 5.77
CA LEU A 8 46.23 52.73 4.47
C LEU A 8 47.43 51.80 4.39
N CYS A 9 47.28 50.67 3.70
CA CYS A 9 48.41 49.85 3.25
C CYS A 9 48.85 50.36 1.87
N SER A 10 49.86 51.23 1.83
CA SER A 10 50.37 51.81 0.59
C SER A 10 51.34 50.85 -0.09
N VAL A 11 50.83 50.03 -1.01
CA VAL A 11 51.67 49.44 -2.07
C VAL A 11 51.14 49.75 -3.49
N GLU A 12 49.84 49.99 -3.70
CA GLU A 12 49.32 50.34 -5.05
C GLU A 12 48.10 51.31 -5.03
N GLY A 13 47.92 52.11 -3.98
CA GLY A 13 46.83 53.12 -3.93
C GLY A 13 45.39 52.57 -3.80
N VAL A 14 45.22 51.24 -3.65
CA VAL A 14 43.91 50.62 -3.43
C VAL A 14 43.54 50.67 -1.96
N ILE A 15 42.53 51.47 -1.60
CA ILE A 15 41.95 51.50 -0.25
C ILE A 15 41.12 50.24 -0.06
N ARG A 16 41.54 49.35 0.84
CA ARG A 16 40.78 48.16 1.24
C ARG A 16 40.31 48.29 2.68
N ASN A 17 39.06 47.95 2.94
CA ASN A 17 38.56 47.83 4.30
C ASN A 17 39.21 46.61 4.94
N ILE A 18 40.08 46.85 5.92
CA ILE A 18 40.70 45.78 6.69
C ILE A 18 39.82 45.56 7.91
N GLU A 19 39.34 44.33 8.05
CA GLU A 19 38.63 43.93 9.27
C GLU A 19 39.65 43.46 10.32
N PRO A 20 39.55 43.95 11.56
CA PRO A 20 40.41 43.49 12.63
C PRO A 20 39.99 42.07 13.02
N VAL A 21 40.75 41.10 12.52
CA VAL A 21 40.56 39.67 12.77
C VAL A 21 41.72 39.14 13.61
N GLY A 22 41.44 38.23 14.53
CA GLY A 22 42.47 37.54 15.31
C GLY A 22 42.21 37.50 16.81
N ARG A 23 42.85 36.52 17.47
CA ARG A 23 42.62 36.18 18.89
C ARG A 23 42.75 37.37 19.84
N TYR A 24 43.77 38.21 19.65
CA TYR A 24 44.04 39.34 20.53
C TYR A 24 43.05 40.49 20.37
N PHE A 25 42.66 40.78 19.12
CA PHE A 25 41.65 41.79 18.86
C PHE A 25 40.28 41.36 19.39
N LEU A 26 39.90 40.09 19.17
CA LEU A 26 38.65 39.54 19.71
C LEU A 26 38.64 39.53 21.24
N ALA A 27 39.76 39.18 21.90
CA ALA A 27 39.88 39.25 23.35
C ALA A 27 39.79 40.71 23.88
N HIS A 28 40.39 41.67 23.17
CA HIS A 28 40.26 43.09 23.53
C HIS A 28 38.82 43.59 23.33
N ALA A 29 38.19 43.25 22.21
CA ALA A 29 36.81 43.61 21.94
C ALA A 29 35.84 42.98 22.95
N ARG A 30 36.04 41.71 23.31
CA ARG A 30 35.26 40.98 24.33
C ARG A 30 35.35 41.65 25.70
N ARG A 31 36.58 41.96 26.16
CA ARG A 31 36.81 42.70 27.41
C ARG A 31 36.12 44.05 27.41
N LYS A 32 36.21 44.79 26.30
CA LYS A 32 35.60 46.12 26.15
C LYS A 32 34.06 46.08 26.07
N LEU A 33 33.49 45.00 25.52
CA LEU A 33 32.03 44.82 25.43
C LEU A 33 31.45 44.43 26.79
N ASN A 34 32.15 43.56 27.52
CA ASN A 34 31.69 43.00 28.79
C ASN A 34 32.21 43.76 30.03
N ASN A 35 33.00 44.83 29.83
CA ASN A 35 33.66 45.60 30.89
C ASN A 35 34.52 44.75 31.85
N HIS A 36 35.16 43.70 31.34
CA HIS A 36 36.04 42.83 32.14
C HIS A 36 37.48 43.32 32.17
N SER A 37 38.15 43.06 33.30
CA SER A 37 39.60 43.17 33.40
C SER A 37 40.31 42.04 32.63
N PHE A 38 41.62 42.18 32.39
CA PHE A 38 42.39 41.15 31.68
C PHE A 38 42.40 39.81 32.42
N SER A 39 42.66 39.85 33.74
CA SER A 39 42.69 38.65 34.59
C SER A 39 41.33 37.97 34.71
N GLU A 40 40.24 38.73 34.70
CA GLU A 40 38.89 38.20 34.77
C GLU A 40 38.47 37.51 33.46
N ASP A 41 38.77 38.11 32.30
CA ASP A 41 38.50 37.49 30.99
C ASP A 41 39.34 36.22 30.79
N GLU A 42 40.61 36.22 31.22
CA GLU A 42 41.46 35.03 31.17
C GLU A 42 40.91 33.91 32.05
N ARG A 43 40.41 34.22 33.25
CA ARG A 43 39.78 33.23 34.14
C ARG A 43 38.51 32.65 33.51
N ILE A 44 37.65 33.50 32.93
CA ILE A 44 36.41 33.07 32.27
C ILE A 44 36.69 32.21 31.03
N GLN A 45 37.69 32.57 30.23
CA GLN A 45 38.10 31.78 29.06
C GLN A 45 38.72 30.44 29.47
N ALA A 46 39.53 30.44 30.53
CA ALA A 46 40.12 29.22 31.07
C ALA A 46 39.04 28.27 31.61
N GLU A 47 38.05 28.78 32.34
CA GLU A 47 36.91 28.01 32.84
C GLU A 47 36.06 27.46 31.69
N ALA A 48 35.79 28.27 30.66
CA ALA A 48 35.07 27.81 29.48
C ALA A 48 35.81 26.71 28.71
N ASN A 49 37.15 26.83 28.59
CA ASN A 49 37.98 25.82 27.94
C ASN A 49 38.07 24.53 28.78
N ALA A 50 38.25 24.64 30.10
CA ALA A 50 38.24 23.50 31.00
C ALA A 50 36.91 22.75 30.93
N LYS A 51 35.78 23.48 30.95
CA LYS A 51 34.45 22.91 30.79
C LYS A 51 34.25 22.24 29.42
N GLN A 52 34.85 22.79 28.36
CA GLN A 52 34.81 22.17 27.03
C GLN A 52 35.65 20.89 26.94
N LEU A 53 36.73 20.78 27.70
CA LEU A 53 37.59 19.59 27.74
C LEU A 53 36.99 18.47 28.59
N GLU A 54 36.36 18.79 29.72
CA GLU A 54 35.67 17.79 30.55
C GLU A 54 34.55 17.08 29.77
N VAL A 55 33.78 17.82 28.95
CA VAL A 55 32.73 17.25 28.10
C VAL A 55 33.26 16.22 27.08
N ILE A 56 34.55 16.27 26.71
CA ILE A 56 35.14 15.35 25.73
C ILE A 56 35.66 14.07 26.40
N GLN A 57 35.91 14.07 27.72
CA GLN A 57 36.52 12.92 28.40
C GLN A 57 35.52 11.86 28.85
N ASP A 58 34.25 12.22 29.04
CA ASP A 58 33.25 11.32 29.63
C ASP A 58 32.51 10.43 28.60
N GLU A 59 32.69 10.64 27.30
CA GLU A 59 31.91 9.95 26.25
C GLU A 59 32.62 8.76 25.55
N ASP A 60 33.95 8.58 25.71
CA ASP A 60 34.73 7.67 24.86
C ASP A 60 35.53 6.55 25.60
N PHE A 61 35.31 6.35 26.91
CA PHE A 61 35.96 5.25 27.64
C PHE A 61 34.99 4.07 27.80
N GLU A 62 34.78 3.29 26.74
CA GLU A 62 34.16 1.97 26.90
C GLU A 62 35.09 1.08 27.71
N GLU A 63 34.62 0.61 28.88
CA GLU A 63 35.39 -0.27 29.76
C GLU A 63 35.82 -1.53 28.99
N GLU A 64 37.14 -1.71 28.80
CA GLU A 64 37.69 -2.89 28.14
C GLU A 64 37.23 -4.15 28.87
N THR A 65 36.47 -5.00 28.16
CA THR A 65 35.95 -6.23 28.75
C THR A 65 37.11 -7.16 29.14
N PRO A 66 37.02 -7.91 30.25
CA PRO A 66 38.06 -8.87 30.69
C PRO A 66 38.42 -9.93 29.63
N GLU A 67 37.51 -10.15 28.68
CA GLU A 67 37.68 -11.05 27.56
C GLU A 67 38.62 -10.48 26.48
N LEU A 68 38.60 -9.16 26.26
CA LEU A 68 39.53 -8.47 25.36
C LEU A 68 40.97 -8.56 25.90
N LEU A 69 41.12 -8.46 27.22
CA LEU A 69 42.39 -8.52 27.93
C LEU A 69 43.03 -9.93 27.92
N SER A 70 42.20 -10.97 27.76
CA SER A 70 42.61 -12.38 27.81
C SER A 70 42.94 -12.98 26.44
N ARG A 71 42.75 -12.21 25.36
CA ARG A 71 42.97 -12.66 23.97
C ARG A 71 44.46 -12.61 23.57
N ASP A 72 44.83 -13.44 22.60
CA ASP A 72 46.21 -13.51 22.09
C ASP A 72 46.53 -12.23 21.28
N PRO A 73 47.58 -11.46 21.64
CA PRO A 73 47.97 -10.23 20.94
C PRO A 73 48.23 -10.40 19.44
N LYS A 74 48.43 -11.64 18.97
CA LYS A 74 48.64 -11.94 17.56
C LYS A 74 47.37 -11.87 16.72
N ASP A 75 46.20 -11.91 17.35
CA ASP A 75 44.87 -11.86 16.71
C ASP A 75 44.31 -10.44 16.54
N TRP A 76 45.16 -9.41 16.63
CA TRP A 76 44.79 -7.99 16.52
C TRP A 76 43.93 -7.62 15.30
N LYS A 77 44.02 -8.37 14.18
CA LYS A 77 43.20 -8.14 12.98
C LYS A 77 41.75 -8.63 13.11
N VAL A 78 41.48 -9.51 14.07
CA VAL A 78 40.14 -10.02 14.38
C VAL A 78 39.47 -9.10 15.39
N ASP A 79 40.25 -8.58 16.35
CA ASP A 79 39.73 -7.79 17.46
C ASP A 79 39.63 -6.28 17.14
N ASP A 80 40.30 -5.78 16.10
CA ASP A 80 40.16 -4.38 15.67
C ASP A 80 38.71 -4.08 15.21
N PRO A 81 37.96 -3.22 15.93
CA PRO A 81 36.57 -2.91 15.61
C PRO A 81 36.38 -2.34 14.20
N ARG A 82 37.40 -1.65 13.64
CA ARG A 82 37.36 -1.09 12.29
C ARG A 82 37.34 -2.19 11.23
N ILE A 83 38.13 -3.25 11.43
CA ILE A 83 38.18 -4.41 10.52
C ILE A 83 36.89 -5.23 10.59
N GLN A 84 36.31 -5.37 11.79
CA GLN A 84 35.01 -6.02 11.95
C GLN A 84 33.90 -5.27 11.21
N LYS A 85 33.85 -3.94 11.36
CA LYS A 85 32.89 -3.09 10.65
C LYS A 85 33.01 -3.23 9.14
N PHE A 86 34.22 -3.18 8.59
CA PHE A 86 34.46 -3.36 7.16
C PHE A 86 34.01 -4.74 6.65
N LYS A 87 34.30 -5.82 7.40
CA LYS A 87 33.85 -7.18 7.07
C LYS A 87 32.32 -7.33 7.15
N GLN A 88 31.68 -6.70 8.13
CA GLN A 88 30.22 -6.70 8.26
C GLN A 88 29.56 -5.92 7.12
N GLU A 89 30.10 -4.75 6.76
CA GLU A 89 29.63 -3.95 5.63
C GLU A 89 29.83 -4.68 4.29
N GLU A 90 30.95 -5.38 4.08
CA GLU A 90 31.18 -6.18 2.87
C GLU A 90 30.23 -7.37 2.77
N LYS A 91 29.98 -8.07 3.89
CA LYS A 91 29.00 -9.16 3.96
C LYS A 91 27.58 -8.65 3.71
N ALA A 92 27.20 -7.55 4.36
CA ALA A 92 25.91 -6.90 4.17
C ALA A 92 25.73 -6.41 2.72
N ALA A 93 26.77 -5.85 2.09
CA ALA A 93 26.74 -5.42 0.70
C ALA A 93 26.62 -6.61 -0.27
N LYS A 94 27.28 -7.73 0.00
CA LYS A 94 27.14 -8.97 -0.79
C LYS A 94 25.75 -9.59 -0.64
N GLU A 95 25.20 -9.59 0.56
CA GLU A 95 23.85 -10.08 0.84
C GLU A 95 22.79 -9.16 0.21
N ALA A 96 22.95 -7.83 0.33
CA ALA A 96 22.08 -6.85 -0.31
C ALA A 96 22.08 -7.03 -1.84
N LYS A 97 23.27 -7.19 -2.47
CA LYS A 97 23.36 -7.47 -3.90
C LYS A 97 22.76 -8.82 -4.30
N LYS A 98 22.85 -9.84 -3.44
CA LYS A 98 22.22 -11.15 -3.69
C LYS A 98 20.70 -11.03 -3.60
N LYS A 99 20.19 -10.35 -2.58
CA LYS A 99 18.76 -10.14 -2.35
C LYS A 99 18.14 -9.27 -3.45
N GLU A 100 18.80 -8.20 -3.86
CA GLU A 100 18.37 -7.36 -4.99
C GLU A 100 18.28 -8.18 -6.29
N LYS A 101 19.25 -9.05 -6.57
CA LYS A 101 19.20 -9.95 -7.73
C LYS A 101 18.08 -10.98 -7.62
N GLU A 102 17.86 -11.55 -6.44
CA GLU A 102 16.79 -12.53 -6.21
C GLU A 102 15.40 -11.89 -6.34
N ASP A 103 15.21 -10.72 -5.75
CA ASP A 103 13.97 -9.93 -5.84
C ASP A 103 13.72 -9.48 -7.30
N ALA A 104 14.76 -9.05 -8.03
CA ALA A 104 14.66 -8.72 -9.45
C ALA A 104 14.26 -9.95 -10.30
N ILE A 105 14.83 -11.12 -10.03
CA ILE A 105 14.47 -12.37 -10.72
C ILE A 105 13.04 -12.78 -10.39
N LYS A 106 12.62 -12.67 -9.12
CA LYS A 106 11.25 -13.00 -8.71
C LYS A 106 10.24 -12.07 -9.36
N ASN A 107 10.48 -10.76 -9.34
CA ASN A 107 9.61 -9.78 -9.96
C ASN A 107 9.56 -9.95 -11.49
N ALA A 108 10.68 -10.26 -12.14
CA ALA A 108 10.70 -10.54 -13.58
C ALA A 108 9.93 -11.82 -13.93
N LYS A 109 10.05 -12.88 -13.12
CA LYS A 109 9.30 -14.13 -13.31
C LYS A 109 7.79 -13.93 -13.13
N GLU A 110 7.39 -13.20 -12.08
CA GLU A 110 5.98 -12.90 -11.83
C GLU A 110 5.38 -12.01 -12.93
N ALA A 111 6.12 -10.99 -13.39
CA ALA A 111 5.69 -10.15 -14.51
C ALA A 111 5.55 -10.95 -15.81
N ALA A 112 6.48 -11.86 -16.10
CA ALA A 112 6.39 -12.74 -17.27
C ALA A 112 5.21 -13.72 -17.19
N GLN A 113 4.92 -14.27 -16.00
CA GLN A 113 3.77 -15.14 -15.78
C GLN A 113 2.44 -14.39 -15.94
N ARG A 114 2.32 -13.19 -15.35
CA ARG A 114 1.12 -12.35 -15.51
C ARG A 114 0.91 -11.92 -16.96
N ALA A 115 1.97 -11.54 -17.68
CA ALA A 115 1.87 -11.18 -19.10
C ALA A 115 1.43 -12.37 -19.97
N ALA A 116 1.97 -13.57 -19.71
CA ALA A 116 1.57 -14.79 -20.41
C ALA A 116 0.11 -15.20 -20.09
N GLU A 117 -0.32 -15.03 -18.84
CA GLU A 117 -1.69 -15.30 -18.42
C GLU A 117 -2.68 -14.32 -19.05
N GLU A 118 -2.37 -13.02 -19.06
CA GLU A 118 -3.19 -11.99 -19.69
C GLU A 118 -3.32 -12.22 -21.21
N GLU A 119 -2.22 -12.59 -21.89
CA GLU A 119 -2.26 -12.92 -23.32
C GLU A 119 -3.14 -14.16 -23.59
N ARG A 120 -3.10 -15.16 -22.71
CA ARG A 120 -3.96 -16.35 -22.82
C ARG A 120 -5.43 -16.00 -22.56
N LEU A 121 -5.74 -15.20 -21.55
CA LEU A 121 -7.10 -14.72 -21.27
C LEU A 121 -7.67 -13.97 -22.48
N LYS A 122 -6.90 -13.05 -23.08
CA LYS A 122 -7.32 -12.32 -24.29
C LYS A 122 -7.61 -13.24 -25.47
N LYS A 123 -6.80 -14.28 -25.67
CA LYS A 123 -7.02 -15.27 -26.74
C LYS A 123 -8.31 -16.07 -26.52
N GLU A 124 -8.56 -16.52 -25.28
CA GLU A 124 -9.77 -17.27 -24.95
C GLU A 124 -11.03 -16.39 -25.04
N GLN A 125 -10.98 -15.13 -24.59
CA GLN A 125 -12.07 -14.15 -24.73
C GLN A 125 -12.39 -13.87 -26.21
N ALA A 126 -11.38 -13.57 -27.03
CA ALA A 126 -11.56 -13.28 -28.45
C ALA A 126 -12.14 -14.48 -29.23
N GLU A 127 -11.78 -15.71 -28.85
CA GLU A 127 -12.33 -16.91 -29.48
C GLU A 127 -13.79 -17.18 -29.06
N ALA A 128 -14.15 -16.90 -27.81
CA ALA A 128 -15.53 -16.98 -27.37
C ALA A 128 -16.41 -15.87 -28.01
N GLU A 129 -15.90 -14.64 -28.14
CA GLU A 129 -16.55 -13.58 -28.92
C GLU A 129 -16.72 -13.93 -30.40
N ALA A 130 -15.72 -14.58 -31.01
CA ALA A 130 -15.81 -15.03 -32.39
C ALA A 130 -16.98 -16.01 -32.57
N LYS A 131 -17.22 -16.88 -31.59
CA LYS A 131 -18.37 -17.81 -31.58
C LYS A 131 -19.71 -17.10 -31.40
N LEU A 132 -19.78 -15.97 -30.68
CA LEU A 132 -20.99 -15.13 -30.71
C LEU A 132 -21.27 -14.57 -32.10
N LYS A 133 -20.22 -14.13 -32.80
CA LYS A 133 -20.34 -13.59 -34.16
C LYS A 133 -20.79 -14.66 -35.17
N THR A 134 -20.26 -15.88 -35.08
CA THR A 134 -20.70 -16.99 -35.95
C THR A 134 -22.15 -17.39 -35.71
N HIS A 135 -22.64 -17.28 -34.48
CA HIS A 135 -24.04 -17.56 -34.12
C HIS A 135 -24.98 -16.36 -34.23
N ASN A 136 -24.59 -15.30 -34.97
CA ASN A 136 -25.40 -14.10 -35.19
C ASN A 136 -25.93 -13.49 -33.89
N TYR A 137 -25.10 -13.38 -32.85
CA TYR A 137 -25.49 -12.79 -31.55
C TYR A 137 -26.74 -13.43 -30.95
N PHE A 138 -26.88 -14.75 -31.17
CA PHE A 138 -28.03 -15.56 -30.78
C PHE A 138 -29.38 -15.08 -31.34
N TYR A 139 -29.38 -14.25 -32.37
CA TYR A 139 -30.56 -13.76 -33.08
C TYR A 139 -30.96 -14.75 -34.20
N PRO A 140 -32.26 -14.89 -34.54
CA PRO A 140 -32.68 -15.76 -35.63
C PRO A 140 -31.94 -15.42 -36.94
N PRO A 141 -31.59 -16.42 -37.78
CA PRO A 141 -30.85 -16.18 -39.02
C PRO A 141 -31.57 -15.27 -40.03
N ASP A 142 -32.89 -15.15 -39.90
CA ASP A 142 -33.76 -14.40 -40.83
C ASP A 142 -33.85 -12.90 -40.47
N GLU A 143 -33.35 -12.50 -39.30
CA GLU A 143 -33.39 -11.10 -38.86
C GLU A 143 -31.99 -10.61 -38.48
N SER A 144 -31.70 -9.35 -38.80
CA SER A 144 -30.46 -8.70 -38.39
C SER A 144 -30.61 -8.17 -36.96
N PRO A 145 -29.67 -8.46 -36.04
CA PRO A 145 -29.77 -8.00 -34.67
C PRO A 145 -29.63 -6.47 -34.57
N PRO A 146 -30.47 -5.79 -33.77
CA PRO A 146 -30.32 -4.36 -33.53
C PRO A 146 -29.06 -4.09 -32.69
N LEU A 147 -28.38 -2.98 -32.98
CA LEU A 147 -27.08 -2.62 -32.40
C LEU A 147 -27.06 -2.63 -30.85
N ASP A 148 -28.11 -2.10 -30.22
CA ASP A 148 -28.25 -2.08 -28.75
C ASP A 148 -28.25 -3.49 -28.12
N VAL A 149 -28.80 -4.49 -28.83
CA VAL A 149 -28.79 -5.88 -28.35
C VAL A 149 -27.39 -6.47 -28.44
N ILE A 150 -26.65 -6.15 -29.51
CA ILE A 150 -25.27 -6.61 -29.70
C ILE A 150 -24.36 -6.06 -28.60
N ASP A 151 -24.40 -4.74 -28.40
CA ASP A 151 -23.54 -4.05 -27.43
C ASP A 151 -23.82 -4.55 -26.00
N MET A 152 -25.09 -4.75 -25.66
CA MET A 152 -25.46 -5.28 -24.35
C MET A 152 -24.99 -6.73 -24.17
N GLN A 153 -25.17 -7.60 -25.17
CA GLN A 153 -24.71 -8.99 -25.10
C GLN A 153 -23.19 -9.10 -25.00
N LEU A 154 -22.44 -8.28 -25.73
CA LEU A 154 -20.98 -8.23 -25.62
C LEU A 154 -20.54 -7.74 -24.24
N SER A 155 -21.18 -6.68 -23.71
CA SER A 155 -20.86 -6.16 -22.38
C SER A 155 -21.16 -7.17 -21.25
N GLU A 156 -22.26 -7.93 -21.35
CA GLU A 156 -22.57 -8.99 -20.39
C GLU A 156 -21.57 -10.14 -20.47
N LEU A 157 -21.09 -10.46 -21.67
CA LEU A 157 -20.09 -11.50 -21.88
C LEU A 157 -18.72 -11.09 -21.32
N ASP A 158 -18.29 -9.85 -21.57
CA ASP A 158 -17.05 -9.29 -21.00
C ASP A 158 -17.09 -9.29 -19.48
N PHE A 159 -18.23 -8.91 -18.91
CA PHE A 159 -18.43 -8.93 -17.46
C PHE A 159 -18.38 -10.35 -16.88
N LEU A 160 -18.92 -11.35 -17.59
CA LEU A 160 -18.81 -12.76 -17.22
C LEU A 160 -17.34 -13.22 -17.26
N PHE A 161 -16.61 -12.84 -18.31
CA PHE A 161 -15.22 -13.23 -18.51
C PHE A 161 -14.24 -12.57 -17.53
N GLU A 162 -14.54 -11.37 -17.02
CA GLU A 162 -13.74 -10.72 -15.98
C GLU A 162 -13.82 -11.48 -14.64
N LYS A 163 -14.92 -12.19 -14.39
CA LYS A 163 -15.13 -12.94 -13.13
C LYS A 163 -14.80 -14.42 -13.22
N LEU A 164 -14.54 -14.93 -14.43
CA LEU A 164 -14.12 -16.31 -14.64
C LEU A 164 -12.61 -16.48 -14.50
N SER A 165 -12.20 -17.65 -14.01
CA SER A 165 -10.81 -18.06 -14.00
C SER A 165 -10.35 -18.54 -15.40
N LEU A 166 -9.04 -18.62 -15.61
CA LEU A 166 -8.47 -19.14 -16.87
C LEU A 166 -8.97 -20.56 -17.18
N GLU A 167 -9.09 -21.40 -16.14
CA GLU A 167 -9.57 -22.78 -16.26
C GLU A 167 -11.04 -22.84 -16.69
N ASP A 168 -11.88 -21.96 -16.12
CA ASP A 168 -13.30 -21.92 -16.43
C ASP A 168 -13.54 -21.38 -17.85
N LEU A 169 -12.80 -20.37 -18.30
CA LEU A 169 -12.86 -19.89 -19.69
C LEU A 169 -12.48 -20.98 -20.70
N GLN A 170 -11.43 -21.76 -20.40
CA GLN A 170 -11.07 -22.91 -21.24
C GLN A 170 -12.17 -23.96 -21.29
N ASN A 171 -12.89 -24.18 -20.18
CA ASN A 171 -14.01 -25.10 -20.15
C ASN A 171 -15.20 -24.58 -20.96
N VAL A 172 -15.55 -23.29 -20.81
CA VAL A 172 -16.58 -22.62 -21.61
C VAL A 172 -16.22 -22.70 -23.09
N ARG A 173 -14.98 -22.40 -23.47
CA ARG A 173 -14.51 -22.51 -24.86
C ARG A 173 -14.69 -23.93 -25.41
N LYS A 174 -14.21 -24.94 -24.68
CA LYS A 174 -14.32 -26.35 -25.10
C LYS A 174 -15.78 -26.79 -25.27
N GLN A 175 -16.67 -26.36 -24.38
CA GLN A 175 -18.10 -26.64 -24.48
C GLN A 175 -18.75 -25.90 -25.66
N LEU A 176 -18.28 -24.68 -25.94
CA LEU A 176 -18.75 -23.88 -27.07
C LEU A 176 -18.23 -24.43 -28.41
N ASP A 177 -17.02 -25.01 -28.44
CA ASP A 177 -16.49 -25.73 -29.61
C ASP A 177 -17.22 -27.05 -29.88
N SER A 178 -17.68 -27.74 -28.83
CA SER A 178 -18.41 -29.00 -29.01
C SER A 178 -19.86 -28.79 -29.47
N THR A 179 -20.35 -27.56 -29.48
CA THR A 179 -21.74 -27.23 -29.78
C THR A 179 -21.83 -26.32 -31.00
N GLN A 180 -22.31 -26.86 -32.11
CA GLN A 180 -22.55 -26.08 -33.34
C GLN A 180 -23.89 -25.31 -33.29
N ASP A 181 -24.76 -25.63 -32.33
CA ASP A 181 -26.11 -25.10 -32.23
C ASP A 181 -26.14 -23.73 -31.52
N ARG A 182 -26.73 -22.72 -32.17
CA ARG A 182 -26.95 -21.38 -31.60
C ARG A 182 -27.58 -21.41 -30.20
N HIS A 183 -28.62 -22.23 -30.00
CA HIS A 183 -29.31 -22.32 -28.70
C HIS A 183 -28.49 -23.07 -27.66
N GLY A 184 -27.76 -24.12 -28.05
CA GLY A 184 -26.89 -24.86 -27.13
C GLY A 184 -25.72 -24.00 -26.65
N ALA A 185 -25.12 -23.23 -27.56
CA ALA A 185 -24.09 -22.23 -27.27
C ALA A 185 -24.59 -21.19 -26.25
N LYS A 186 -25.81 -20.67 -26.42
CA LYS A 186 -26.42 -19.76 -25.44
C LYS A 186 -26.64 -20.41 -24.08
N GLN A 187 -27.10 -21.66 -24.04
CA GLN A 187 -27.38 -22.38 -22.78
C GLN A 187 -26.11 -22.66 -21.98
N ILE A 188 -24.97 -22.89 -22.63
CA ILE A 188 -23.68 -23.05 -21.94
C ILE A 188 -23.29 -21.76 -21.19
N LEU A 189 -23.39 -20.61 -21.87
CA LEU A 189 -23.10 -19.30 -21.26
C LEU A 189 -24.08 -18.97 -20.13
N VAL A 190 -25.37 -19.26 -20.33
CA VAL A 190 -26.41 -19.11 -19.29
C VAL A 190 -26.14 -20.00 -18.07
N LYS A 191 -25.70 -21.25 -18.29
CA LYS A 191 -25.36 -22.19 -17.22
C LYS A 191 -24.21 -21.65 -16.38
N GLU A 192 -23.16 -21.15 -17.03
CA GLU A 192 -22.00 -20.59 -16.35
C GLU A 192 -22.35 -19.32 -15.57
N ALA A 193 -23.08 -18.38 -16.19
CA ALA A 193 -23.61 -17.20 -15.53
C ALA A 193 -24.48 -17.57 -14.32
N SER A 194 -25.34 -18.59 -14.44
CA SER A 194 -26.16 -19.09 -13.32
C SER A 194 -25.33 -19.74 -12.21
N GLY A 195 -24.19 -20.38 -12.55
CA GLY A 195 -23.24 -20.94 -11.59
C GLY A 195 -22.57 -19.86 -10.74
N LEU A 196 -22.16 -18.76 -11.37
CA LEU A 196 -21.57 -17.60 -10.67
C LEU A 196 -22.58 -16.81 -9.83
N VAL A 197 -23.82 -16.73 -10.30
CA VAL A 197 -24.92 -16.15 -9.50
C VAL A 197 -25.19 -17.04 -8.28
N SER A 198 -25.18 -18.37 -8.46
CA SER A 198 -25.39 -19.33 -7.37
C SER A 198 -24.23 -19.35 -6.37
N SER A 199 -23.00 -19.11 -6.82
CA SER A 199 -21.83 -18.97 -5.94
C SER A 199 -21.79 -17.63 -5.19
N GLY A 200 -22.69 -16.69 -5.52
CA GLY A 200 -22.81 -15.38 -4.88
C GLY A 200 -21.78 -14.35 -5.38
N VAL A 201 -21.05 -14.66 -6.46
CA VAL A 201 -20.07 -13.74 -7.07
C VAL A 201 -20.77 -12.66 -7.89
N LEU A 202 -21.89 -12.98 -8.52
CA LEU A 202 -22.67 -12.07 -9.37
C LEU A 202 -24.13 -11.96 -8.91
N SER A 203 -24.74 -10.80 -9.15
CA SER A 203 -26.19 -10.63 -8.97
C SER A 203 -26.94 -11.12 -10.21
N ALA A 204 -28.10 -11.73 -10.00
CA ALA A 204 -28.99 -12.14 -11.10
C ALA A 204 -29.44 -10.93 -11.96
N ASP A 205 -29.44 -9.73 -11.38
CA ASP A 205 -29.85 -8.51 -12.08
C ASP A 205 -28.81 -7.98 -13.06
N SER A 206 -27.57 -8.46 -13.00
CA SER A 206 -26.47 -8.05 -13.87
C SER A 206 -26.59 -8.54 -15.31
N PHE A 207 -27.45 -9.53 -15.56
CA PHE A 207 -27.64 -10.12 -16.88
C PHE A 207 -29.05 -9.85 -17.39
N LYS A 208 -29.21 -9.50 -18.67
CA LYS A 208 -30.51 -9.41 -19.35
C LYS A 208 -30.67 -10.55 -20.35
N TYR A 209 -29.63 -10.87 -21.12
CA TYR A 209 -29.70 -11.87 -22.19
C TYR A 209 -29.14 -13.25 -21.79
N PHE A 210 -28.21 -13.29 -20.83
CA PHE A 210 -27.67 -14.53 -20.26
C PHE A 210 -28.36 -15.00 -18.96
N LYS A 211 -29.65 -14.65 -18.78
CA LYS A 211 -30.47 -15.14 -17.67
C LYS A 211 -30.91 -16.59 -17.88
N SER A 212 -30.97 -17.34 -16.79
CA SER A 212 -31.53 -18.69 -16.74
C SER A 212 -33.06 -18.62 -16.73
N ASP A 213 -33.71 -19.04 -17.82
CA ASP A 213 -35.17 -19.07 -17.97
C ASP A 213 -35.86 -20.21 -17.20
N LYS A 214 -35.22 -20.79 -16.18
CA LYS A 214 -35.86 -21.69 -15.21
C LYS A 214 -36.75 -20.91 -14.21
N LEU A 215 -37.47 -19.88 -14.67
CA LEU A 215 -38.75 -19.39 -14.11
C LEU A 215 -39.31 -18.25 -14.98
N SER A 216 -39.87 -18.55 -16.14
CA SER A 216 -40.78 -17.60 -16.82
C SER A 216 -41.77 -18.34 -17.73
N THR A 217 -42.84 -18.85 -17.12
CA THR A 217 -44.15 -18.96 -17.74
C THR A 217 -45.20 -18.71 -16.67
N SER A 218 -46.15 -17.83 -17.00
CA SER A 218 -47.28 -17.32 -16.22
C SER A 218 -47.00 -16.11 -15.32
N LEU A 219 -47.35 -14.92 -15.81
CA LEU A 219 -47.99 -13.90 -14.99
C LEU A 219 -49.09 -13.20 -15.80
N THR A 220 -50.33 -13.47 -15.41
CA THR A 220 -51.50 -12.60 -15.58
C THR A 220 -51.82 -12.03 -14.20
N THR A 221 -51.71 -10.70 -14.10
CA THR A 221 -52.56 -9.76 -13.35
C THR A 221 -52.66 -9.79 -11.81
N ALA A 222 -52.31 -8.61 -11.27
CA ALA A 222 -52.86 -7.86 -10.12
C ALA A 222 -52.32 -8.05 -8.68
N PRO A 223 -52.37 -6.97 -7.84
CA PRO A 223 -51.41 -6.71 -6.76
C PRO A 223 -51.99 -6.61 -5.33
N ALA A 224 -51.06 -6.55 -4.36
CA ALA A 224 -51.15 -6.07 -2.96
C ALA A 224 -51.66 -7.05 -1.86
N PRO A 225 -51.38 -6.82 -0.55
CA PRO A 225 -50.12 -6.43 0.11
C PRO A 225 -49.83 -7.22 1.43
N ALA A 226 -48.63 -7.00 1.99
CA ALA A 226 -48.23 -7.12 3.41
C ALA A 226 -48.14 -8.50 4.10
N ALA A 227 -46.95 -8.84 4.62
CA ALA A 227 -46.74 -9.30 6.01
C ALA A 227 -45.25 -9.52 6.34
N ASN A 228 -44.84 -8.98 7.48
CA ASN A 228 -43.55 -9.15 8.16
C ASN A 228 -43.34 -10.59 8.69
N GLY A 229 -42.08 -11.04 8.79
CA GLY A 229 -41.67 -12.13 9.68
C GLY A 229 -40.21 -12.60 9.45
N PRO A 230 -39.45 -12.98 10.49
CA PRO A 230 -38.00 -12.71 10.57
C PRO A 230 -37.09 -13.95 10.41
N ALA A 231 -35.78 -13.67 10.40
CA ALA A 231 -34.64 -14.54 10.72
C ALA A 231 -34.05 -15.46 9.63
N ALA A 232 -32.89 -15.05 9.12
CA ALA A 232 -31.76 -15.94 8.83
C ALA A 232 -30.45 -15.14 8.95
N THR A 233 -29.62 -15.50 9.93
CA THR A 233 -28.29 -14.94 10.18
C THR A 233 -27.32 -15.42 9.10
N THR A 234 -27.11 -14.60 8.08
CA THR A 234 -26.02 -14.74 7.11
C THR A 234 -25.10 -13.54 7.26
N ASN A 235 -23.79 -13.77 7.29
CA ASN A 235 -22.77 -12.77 7.58
C ASN A 235 -22.55 -11.81 6.38
N VAL A 236 -23.61 -11.14 5.94
CA VAL A 236 -23.62 -10.15 4.87
C VAL A 236 -23.85 -8.80 5.54
N TRP A 237 -22.93 -7.86 5.35
CA TRP A 237 -23.06 -6.49 5.83
C TRP A 237 -24.08 -5.76 4.94
N ALA A 238 -25.26 -5.46 5.48
CA ALA A 238 -26.20 -4.60 4.78
C ALA A 238 -25.65 -3.16 4.72
N ALA A 239 -25.96 -2.40 3.65
CA ALA A 239 -25.47 -1.03 3.49
C ALA A 239 -25.86 -0.12 4.67
N ALA A 240 -27.05 -0.33 5.26
CA ALA A 240 -27.49 0.37 6.46
C ALA A 240 -26.61 0.06 7.70
N GLN A 241 -26.18 -1.20 7.85
CA GLN A 241 -25.31 -1.62 8.96
C GLN A 241 -23.90 -1.05 8.83
N GLN A 242 -23.39 -0.97 7.59
CA GLN A 242 -22.09 -0.33 7.31
C GLN A 242 -22.14 1.17 7.66
N ALA A 243 -23.21 1.87 7.27
CA ALA A 243 -23.40 3.27 7.63
C ALA A 243 -23.53 3.48 9.15
N GLN A 244 -24.17 2.55 9.87
CA GLN A 244 -24.24 2.56 11.34
C GLN A 244 -22.85 2.39 11.97
N LEU A 245 -22.02 1.46 11.47
CA LEU A 245 -20.65 1.27 11.95
C LEU A 245 -19.80 2.52 11.74
N GLU A 246 -19.88 3.14 10.56
CA GLU A 246 -19.11 4.35 10.22
C GLU A 246 -19.53 5.54 11.08
N ARG A 247 -20.85 5.73 11.28
CA ARG A 247 -21.38 6.76 12.20
C ARG A 247 -20.91 6.52 13.64
N ALA A 248 -20.91 5.28 14.10
CA ALA A 248 -20.41 4.93 15.43
C ALA A 248 -18.90 5.15 15.57
N LEU A 249 -18.11 4.84 14.54
CA LEU A 249 -16.66 5.11 14.52
C LEU A 249 -16.33 6.61 14.55
N GLN A 250 -17.18 7.44 13.93
CA GLN A 250 -17.06 8.90 14.01
C GLN A 250 -17.47 9.44 15.38
N ALA A 251 -18.54 8.89 15.98
CA ALA A 251 -18.99 9.28 17.31
C ALA A 251 -17.99 8.91 18.41
N TYR A 252 -17.30 7.78 18.24
CA TYR A 252 -16.29 7.28 19.15
C TYR A 252 -14.94 7.17 18.43
N PRO A 253 -14.15 8.25 18.30
CA PRO A 253 -12.80 8.20 17.73
C PRO A 253 -11.80 7.47 18.65
N PRO A 254 -10.58 7.11 18.17
CA PRO A 254 -9.55 6.48 19.01
C PRO A 254 -9.13 7.31 20.23
N SER A 255 -9.32 8.63 20.18
CA SER A 255 -9.06 9.57 21.28
C SER A 255 -10.23 9.71 22.27
N TRP A 256 -11.34 8.99 22.07
CA TRP A 256 -12.49 9.04 22.95
C TRP A 256 -12.13 8.51 24.35
N LYS A 257 -12.35 9.34 25.37
CA LYS A 257 -12.11 9.02 26.79
C LYS A 257 -13.44 9.10 27.54
N GLY A 258 -14.24 8.04 27.45
CA GLY A 258 -15.43 7.85 28.28
C GLY A 258 -15.33 6.60 29.14
N GLU A 259 -16.39 6.30 29.89
CA GLU A 259 -16.47 5.12 30.73
C GLU A 259 -16.80 3.87 29.89
N GLY A 260 -15.90 2.88 29.88
CA GLY A 260 -16.04 1.62 29.15
C GLY A 260 -15.15 1.46 27.91
N ASP A 261 -15.19 0.29 27.27
CA ASP A 261 -14.47 0.05 26.02
C ASP A 261 -15.22 0.70 24.84
N ARG A 262 -14.51 1.53 24.08
CA ARG A 262 -14.96 2.14 22.81
C ARG A 262 -15.70 1.14 21.93
N TRP A 263 -15.18 -0.08 21.82
CA TRP A 263 -15.74 -1.09 20.93
C TRP A 263 -17.07 -1.67 21.40
N ASP A 264 -17.36 -1.62 22.70
CA ASP A 264 -18.68 -2.03 23.22
C ASP A 264 -19.74 -1.00 22.83
N LYS A 265 -19.40 0.29 22.86
CA LYS A 265 -20.28 1.37 22.37
C LYS A 265 -20.49 1.36 20.86
N ILE A 266 -19.49 0.94 20.10
CA ILE A 266 -19.65 0.74 18.66
C ILE A 266 -20.56 -0.45 18.36
N ALA A 267 -20.41 -1.57 19.08
CA ALA A 267 -21.25 -2.75 18.89
C ALA A 267 -22.71 -2.51 19.31
N GLU A 268 -22.94 -1.72 20.37
CA GLU A 268 -24.28 -1.31 20.82
C GLU A 268 -25.03 -0.47 19.76
N ALA A 269 -24.30 0.25 18.91
CA ALA A 269 -24.87 1.09 17.85
C ALA A 269 -25.14 0.34 16.52
N VAL A 270 -24.64 -0.88 16.35
CA VAL A 270 -24.83 -1.68 15.14
C VAL A 270 -25.73 -2.87 15.45
N GLU A 271 -26.95 -2.86 14.90
CA GLU A 271 -27.96 -3.87 15.19
C GLU A 271 -27.51 -5.27 14.74
N ASN A 272 -27.71 -6.27 15.61
CA ASN A 272 -27.43 -7.69 15.36
C ASN A 272 -25.97 -8.03 14.98
N LYS A 273 -24.99 -7.18 15.30
CA LYS A 273 -23.56 -7.44 15.10
C LYS A 273 -22.78 -7.42 16.40
N THR A 274 -21.79 -8.31 16.49
CA THR A 274 -20.97 -8.46 17.70
C THR A 274 -19.72 -7.58 17.63
N LYS A 275 -19.16 -7.24 18.81
CA LYS A 275 -17.87 -6.54 18.95
C LYS A 275 -16.75 -7.13 18.09
N LYS A 276 -16.71 -8.47 17.97
CA LYS A 276 -15.69 -9.19 17.19
C LYS A 276 -15.85 -8.92 15.69
N GLU A 277 -17.07 -8.89 15.18
CA GLU A 277 -17.37 -8.63 13.76
C GLU A 277 -17.10 -7.18 13.39
N CYS A 278 -17.47 -6.21 14.25
CA CYS A 278 -17.15 -4.80 14.04
C CYS A 278 -15.63 -4.58 13.98
N LYS A 279 -14.86 -5.22 14.87
CA LYS A 279 -13.38 -5.15 14.86
C LYS A 279 -12.78 -5.78 13.60
N LEU A 280 -13.29 -6.93 13.16
CA LEU A 280 -12.78 -7.64 11.99
C LEU A 280 -13.02 -6.86 10.68
N ARG A 281 -14.10 -6.09 10.60
CA ARG A 281 -14.44 -5.32 9.39
C ARG A 281 -13.60 -4.04 9.22
N VAL A 282 -13.10 -3.49 10.33
CA VAL A 282 -12.35 -2.22 10.40
C VAL A 282 -10.83 -2.45 10.40
N LYS A 283 -10.36 -3.63 10.81
CA LYS A 283 -8.94 -4.03 10.79
C LYS A 283 -8.48 -4.38 9.39
#